data_AF-A0A2R6DR26-F1
#
_entry.id   AF-A0A2R6DR26-F1
#
_cell.length_a   1.000
_cell.length_b   1.000
_cell.length_c   1.000
_cell.angle_alpha   90.00
_cell.angle_beta   90.00
_cell.angle_gamma   90.00
#
_symmetry.space_group_name_H-M   'P 1'
#
loop_
_entity.id
_entity.type
_entity.pdbx_description
1 polymer ?
#
loop_
_entity_poly.entity_id
_entity_poly.type
_entity_poly.pdbx_seq_one_letter_code
_entity_poly.pdbx_strand_id
1 'polypeptide(L)'
;MSLRGVNVDAETRCAHWEDQVDVIALRFACCDTYYPCFSCHEAATDHEAVQWPADRFDELAVLCGACRTTLTAAAYLSSGDACPNCGAAFNPGCREHRHLYFEVPADGADSPDGAEQSPDSS
;
A
#
# COMPACT_ATOMS: atom_id res chain seq x y z
N MET A 1 -5.35 2.60 -17.73
CA MET A 1 -5.53 2.55 -16.26
C MET A 1 -6.79 1.72 -15.98
N SER A 2 -6.66 0.55 -15.38
CA SER A 2 -7.79 -0.31 -15.01
C SER A 2 -8.08 -0.14 -13.52
N LEU A 3 -9.31 0.25 -13.17
CA LEU A 3 -9.81 0.33 -11.80
C LEU A 3 -10.95 -0.68 -11.67
N ARG A 4 -10.88 -1.56 -10.67
CA ARG A 4 -11.87 -2.62 -10.43
C ARG A 4 -12.19 -2.72 -8.94
N GLY A 5 -13.30 -3.37 -8.61
CA GLY A 5 -13.75 -3.59 -7.25
C GLY A 5 -15.27 -3.73 -7.18
N VAL A 6 -15.80 -3.77 -5.97
CA VAL A 6 -17.24 -3.96 -5.72
C VAL A 6 -17.90 -2.60 -5.50
N ASN A 7 -18.88 -2.25 -6.35
CA ASN A 7 -19.61 -0.98 -6.33
C ASN A 7 -18.70 0.25 -6.18
N VAL A 8 -17.70 0.36 -7.06
CA VAL A 8 -16.71 1.45 -6.98
C VAL A 8 -17.30 2.75 -7.52
N ASP A 9 -17.25 3.82 -6.73
CA ASP A 9 -17.71 5.15 -7.14
C ASP A 9 -16.63 5.92 -7.94
N ALA A 10 -16.97 7.14 -8.39
CA ALA A 10 -16.06 7.97 -9.17
C ALA A 10 -14.79 8.40 -8.40
N GLU A 11 -14.88 8.49 -7.07
CA GLU A 11 -13.81 8.86 -6.16
C GLU A 11 -13.16 7.63 -5.51
N THR A 12 -13.32 6.46 -6.11
CA THR A 12 -12.74 5.16 -5.71
C THR A 12 -13.24 4.57 -4.40
N ARG A 13 -14.30 5.10 -3.78
CA ARG A 13 -14.94 4.41 -2.64
C ARG A 13 -15.57 3.12 -3.11
N CYS A 14 -15.69 2.13 -2.24
CA CYS A 14 -16.24 0.81 -2.59
C CYS A 14 -17.26 0.33 -1.56
N ALA A 15 -17.93 -0.79 -1.85
CA ALA A 15 -18.89 -1.39 -0.92
C ALA A 15 -18.31 -1.77 0.47
N HIS A 16 -16.99 -1.87 0.60
CA HIS A 16 -16.32 -2.19 1.86
C HIS A 16 -15.98 -0.94 2.68
N TRP A 17 -15.67 0.18 2.01
CA TRP A 17 -15.15 1.42 2.60
C TRP A 17 -15.73 2.61 1.84
N GLU A 18 -16.61 3.36 2.51
CA GLU A 18 -17.42 4.42 1.91
C GLU A 18 -17.30 5.77 2.62
N ASP A 19 -16.35 5.93 3.55
CA ASP A 19 -16.11 7.22 4.18
C ASP A 19 -15.55 8.24 3.19
N GLN A 20 -15.72 9.52 3.52
CA GLN A 20 -15.26 10.63 2.65
C GLN A 20 -13.75 10.61 2.38
N VAL A 21 -12.98 9.91 3.21
CA VAL A 21 -11.52 9.78 3.14
C VAL A 21 -11.06 8.48 2.46
N ASP A 22 -11.97 7.58 2.09
CA ASP A 22 -11.69 6.32 1.38
C ASP A 22 -11.51 6.55 -0.13
N VAL A 23 -10.75 7.59 -0.48
CA VAL A 23 -10.63 8.12 -1.83
C VAL A 23 -9.29 7.75 -2.49
N ILE A 24 -8.77 6.56 -2.18
CA ILE A 24 -7.61 6.01 -2.86
C ILE A 24 -7.94 4.66 -3.52
N ALA A 25 -7.20 4.34 -4.58
CA ALA A 25 -7.08 2.97 -5.06
C ALA A 25 -5.60 2.62 -5.19
N LEU A 26 -5.25 1.38 -4.82
CA LEU A 26 -3.89 0.85 -4.81
C LEU A 26 -3.71 -0.10 -6.00
N ARG A 27 -2.60 0.03 -6.70
CA ARG A 27 -2.18 -0.89 -7.77
C ARG A 27 -1.54 -2.11 -7.14
N PHE A 28 -2.02 -3.28 -7.52
CA PHE A 28 -1.48 -4.55 -7.03
C PHE A 28 -0.38 -5.05 -7.95
N ALA A 29 0.75 -5.50 -7.39
CA ALA A 29 1.92 -5.93 -8.17
C ALA A 29 1.65 -7.19 -9.00
N CYS A 30 0.73 -8.05 -8.56
CA CYS A 30 0.38 -9.30 -9.25
C CYS A 30 -0.33 -9.09 -10.60
N CYS A 31 -1.05 -7.97 -10.79
CA CYS A 31 -1.91 -7.79 -11.96
C CYS A 31 -1.99 -6.36 -12.51
N ASP A 32 -1.19 -5.43 -11.97
CA ASP A 32 -1.10 -4.04 -12.40
C ASP A 32 -2.44 -3.28 -12.48
N THR A 33 -3.43 -3.74 -11.73
CA THR A 33 -4.78 -3.18 -11.68
C THR A 33 -4.99 -2.46 -10.36
N TYR A 34 -5.71 -1.34 -10.41
CA TYR A 34 -6.06 -0.56 -9.24
C TYR A 34 -7.33 -1.12 -8.59
N TYR A 35 -7.28 -1.26 -7.27
CA TYR A 35 -8.42 -1.63 -6.44
C TYR A 35 -8.53 -0.67 -5.25
N PRO A 36 -9.75 -0.25 -4.85
CA PRO A 36 -9.94 0.58 -3.67
C PRO A 36 -9.36 -0.01 -2.37
N CYS A 37 -9.40 -1.33 -2.24
CA CYS A 37 -8.92 -2.05 -1.07
C CYS A 37 -8.56 -3.50 -1.40
N PHE A 38 -7.91 -4.16 -0.45
CA PHE A 38 -7.54 -5.58 -0.50
C PHE A 38 -8.74 -6.50 -0.75
N SER A 39 -9.83 -6.34 0.00
CA SER A 39 -11.04 -7.15 -0.19
C SER A 39 -11.70 -6.96 -1.56
N CYS A 40 -11.51 -5.80 -2.21
CA CYS A 40 -11.94 -5.61 -3.60
C CYS A 40 -11.10 -6.43 -4.58
N HIS A 41 -9.79 -6.60 -4.32
CA HIS A 41 -8.93 -7.46 -5.13
C HIS A 41 -9.30 -8.93 -4.94
N GLU A 42 -9.45 -9.38 -3.70
CA GLU A 42 -9.85 -10.77 -3.39
C GLU A 42 -11.21 -11.13 -4.03
N ALA A 43 -12.18 -10.22 -3.98
CA ALA A 43 -13.50 -10.46 -4.55
C ALA A 43 -13.51 -10.49 -6.09
N ALA A 44 -12.55 -9.83 -6.75
CA ALA A 44 -12.53 -9.61 -8.19
C ALA A 44 -11.50 -10.46 -8.94
N THR A 45 -10.70 -11.25 -8.22
CA THR A 45 -9.60 -12.03 -8.78
C THR A 45 -9.58 -13.45 -8.23
N ASP A 46 -8.87 -14.33 -8.93
CA ASP A 46 -8.68 -15.76 -8.62
C ASP A 46 -7.25 -16.08 -8.17
N HIS A 47 -6.47 -15.05 -7.83
CA HIS A 47 -5.09 -15.15 -7.40
C HIS A 47 -4.85 -14.31 -6.15
N GLU A 48 -3.81 -14.66 -5.41
CA GLU A 48 -3.45 -13.95 -4.19
C GLU A 48 -2.84 -12.58 -4.50
N ALA A 49 -3.07 -11.64 -3.58
CA ALA A 49 -2.44 -10.34 -3.63
C ALA A 49 -0.94 -10.45 -3.41
N VAL A 50 -0.17 -9.69 -4.19
CA VAL A 50 1.27 -9.54 -4.02
C VAL A 50 1.54 -8.10 -3.60
N GLN A 51 2.28 -7.95 -2.51
CA GLN A 51 2.75 -6.65 -2.02
C GLN A 51 3.52 -5.91 -3.12
N TRP A 52 3.38 -4.59 -3.16
CA TRP A 52 4.18 -3.74 -4.03
C TRP A 52 5.63 -3.77 -3.54
N PRO A 53 6.59 -4.21 -4.38
CA PRO A 53 7.94 -4.47 -3.92
C PRO A 53 8.72 -3.19 -3.68
N ALA A 54 9.62 -3.23 -2.69
CA ALA A 54 10.33 -2.04 -2.21
C ALA A 54 11.21 -1.38 -3.28
N ASP A 55 11.76 -2.17 -4.19
CA ASP A 55 12.59 -1.71 -5.31
C ASP A 55 11.80 -0.97 -6.40
N ARG A 56 10.45 -1.02 -6.35
CA ARG A 56 9.53 -0.31 -7.26
C ARG A 56 8.82 0.86 -6.58
N PHE A 57 9.32 1.37 -5.46
CA PHE A 57 8.63 2.43 -4.72
C PHE A 57 8.59 3.79 -5.42
N ASP A 58 9.46 4.00 -6.41
CA ASP A 58 9.48 5.14 -7.31
C ASP A 58 8.47 5.02 -8.47
N GLU A 59 7.79 3.89 -8.60
CA GLU A 59 6.73 3.68 -9.59
C GLU A 59 5.34 4.08 -9.10
N LEU A 60 4.46 4.42 -10.05
CA LEU A 60 3.07 4.80 -9.81
C LEU A 60 2.24 3.63 -9.29
N ALA A 61 1.87 3.70 -8.01
CA ALA A 61 1.20 2.63 -7.28
C ALA A 61 -0.13 3.06 -6.64
N VAL A 62 -0.41 4.36 -6.52
CA VAL A 62 -1.63 4.85 -5.85
C VAL A 62 -2.37 5.83 -6.74
N LEU A 63 -3.69 5.72 -6.82
CA LEU A 63 -4.57 6.66 -7.49
C LEU A 63 -5.35 7.44 -6.44
N CYS A 64 -5.29 8.78 -6.50
CA CYS A 64 -6.21 9.64 -5.76
C CYS A 64 -7.55 9.70 -6.49
N GLY A 65 -8.64 9.24 -5.88
CA GLY A 65 -9.98 9.29 -6.44
C GLY A 65 -10.52 10.71 -6.61
N ALA A 66 -10.18 11.63 -5.71
CA ALA A 66 -10.67 13.01 -5.74
C ALA A 66 -10.13 13.85 -6.91
N CYS A 67 -8.84 13.73 -7.23
CA CYS A 67 -8.23 14.51 -8.33
C CYS A 67 -7.68 13.67 -9.48
N ARG A 68 -7.79 12.34 -9.40
CA ARG A 68 -7.32 11.37 -10.41
C ARG A 68 -5.80 11.34 -10.62
N THR A 69 -5.02 12.11 -9.87
CA THR A 69 -3.56 12.03 -9.88
C THR A 69 -3.08 10.68 -9.36
N THR A 70 -2.14 10.09 -10.08
CA THR A 70 -1.41 8.91 -9.63
C THR A 70 -0.14 9.31 -8.90
N LEU A 71 0.10 8.68 -7.76
CA LEU A 71 1.26 8.89 -6.91
C LEU A 71 2.16 7.66 -6.96
N THR A 72 3.45 7.87 -6.75
CA THR A 72 4.37 6.78 -6.46
C THR A 72 4.08 6.17 -5.09
N ALA A 73 4.48 4.93 -4.86
CA ALA A 73 4.35 4.32 -3.53
C ALA A 73 5.07 5.18 -2.46
N ALA A 74 6.30 5.62 -2.75
CA ALA A 74 7.06 6.49 -1.87
C ALA A 74 6.32 7.80 -1.55
N ALA A 75 5.77 8.48 -2.57
CA ALA A 75 5.06 9.74 -2.38
C ALA A 75 3.78 9.57 -1.54
N TYR A 76 3.05 8.46 -1.70
CA TYR A 76 1.89 8.13 -0.88
C TYR A 76 2.29 7.84 0.57
N LEU A 77 3.31 6.99 0.79
CA LEU A 77 3.76 6.60 2.13
C LEU A 77 4.26 7.80 2.96
N SER A 78 4.84 8.81 2.31
CA SER A 78 5.31 10.05 2.93
C SER A 78 4.28 11.20 2.92
N SER A 79 3.03 10.97 2.49
CA SER A 79 2.10 12.07 2.18
C SER A 79 1.41 12.68 3.41
N GLY A 80 1.55 12.07 4.58
CA GLY A 80 0.86 12.52 5.80
C GLY A 80 -0.66 12.37 5.72
N ASP A 81 -1.14 11.31 5.06
CA ASP A 81 -2.56 11.00 4.85
C ASP A 81 -3.34 12.08 4.08
N ALA A 82 -2.66 12.80 3.19
CA ALA A 82 -3.30 13.71 2.25
C ALA A 82 -2.72 13.56 0.85
N CYS A 83 -3.52 13.87 -0.17
CA CYS A 83 -3.03 13.95 -1.53
C CYS A 83 -2.08 15.15 -1.68
N PRO A 84 -0.81 14.96 -2.08
CA PRO A 84 0.12 16.08 -2.26
C PRO A 84 -0.26 17.00 -3.44
N ASN A 85 -1.17 16.55 -4.32
CA ASN A 85 -1.64 17.33 -5.47
C ASN A 85 -2.86 18.19 -5.16
N CYS A 86 -3.91 17.63 -4.53
CA CYS A 86 -5.17 18.35 -4.28
C CYS A 86 -5.51 18.61 -2.81
N GLY A 87 -4.73 18.07 -1.87
CA GLY A 87 -4.97 18.21 -0.44
C GLY A 87 -6.13 17.39 0.11
N ALA A 88 -6.82 16.57 -0.70
CA ALA A 88 -7.85 15.67 -0.21
C ALA A 88 -7.30 14.73 0.87
N ALA A 89 -8.04 14.56 1.97
CA ALA A 89 -7.66 13.66 3.04
C ALA A 89 -7.80 12.20 2.58
N PHE A 90 -6.81 11.38 2.93
CA PHE A 90 -6.82 9.93 2.80
C PHE A 90 -7.12 9.31 4.16
N ASN A 91 -7.67 8.10 4.16
CA ASN A 91 -7.99 7.41 5.39
C ASN A 91 -6.70 7.09 6.18
N PRO A 92 -6.49 7.64 7.39
CA PRO A 92 -5.30 7.36 8.20
C PRO A 92 -5.27 5.90 8.68
N GLY A 93 -6.42 5.22 8.76
CA GLY A 93 -6.51 3.79 9.07
C GLY A 93 -5.80 2.89 8.05
N CYS A 94 -5.57 3.37 6.82
CA CYS A 94 -4.77 2.65 5.82
C CYS A 94 -3.34 2.37 6.30
N ARG A 95 -2.81 3.14 7.27
CA ARG A 95 -1.47 2.93 7.85
C ARG A 95 -1.32 1.54 8.45
N GLU A 96 -2.34 1.08 9.17
CA GLU A 96 -2.31 -0.22 9.85
C GLU A 96 -2.37 -1.40 8.88
N HIS A 97 -2.75 -1.13 7.63
CA HIS A 97 -2.89 -2.13 6.58
C HIS A 97 -1.80 -2.03 5.50
N ARG A 98 -0.79 -1.16 5.66
CA ARG A 98 0.28 -0.99 4.66
C ARG A 98 0.98 -2.29 4.32
N HIS A 99 1.16 -3.17 5.30
CA HIS A 99 1.74 -4.50 5.13
C HIS A 99 0.92 -5.42 4.21
N LEU A 100 -0.33 -5.10 3.87
CA LEU A 100 -1.09 -5.86 2.87
C LEU A 100 -0.77 -5.40 1.43
N TYR A 101 -0.25 -4.18 1.27
CA TYR A 101 -0.09 -3.53 -0.03
C TYR A 101 1.36 -3.25 -0.41
N PHE A 102 2.27 -3.10 0.55
CA PHE A 102 3.65 -2.69 0.33
C PHE A 102 4.59 -3.59 1.10
N GLU A 103 5.72 -3.94 0.48
CA GLU A 103 6.85 -4.50 1.20
C GLU A 103 7.41 -3.41 2.13
N VAL A 104 7.05 -3.47 3.40
CA VAL A 104 7.70 -2.67 4.44
C VAL A 104 8.91 -3.46 4.94
N PRO A 105 10.10 -2.85 5.07
CA PRO A 105 11.19 -3.49 5.78
C PRO A 105 10.67 -3.91 7.15
N ALA A 106 10.80 -5.19 7.51
CA ALA A 106 10.50 -5.62 8.87
C ALA A 106 11.35 -4.77 9.81
N ASP A 107 10.73 -4.04 10.72
CA ASP A 107 11.45 -3.31 11.77
C ASP A 107 12.34 -4.32 12.52
N GLY A 108 13.64 -4.27 12.25
CA GLY A 108 14.69 -4.96 13.02
C GLY A 108 14.51 -6.46 13.24
N ALA A 109 14.56 -7.28 12.18
CA ALA A 109 14.86 -8.70 12.37
C ALA A 109 16.30 -8.86 12.86
N ASP A 110 16.43 -9.13 14.16
CA ASP A 110 17.58 -9.62 14.92
C ASP A 110 18.75 -10.13 14.07
N SER A 111 19.90 -9.47 14.23
CA SER A 111 21.20 -10.13 14.06
C SER A 111 21.24 -11.32 15.02
N PRO A 112 21.57 -12.55 14.58
CA PRO A 112 21.87 -13.61 15.53
C PRO A 112 23.21 -13.27 16.19
N ASP A 113 23.14 -12.86 17.44
CA ASP A 113 24.27 -12.79 18.36
C ASP A 113 24.77 -14.22 18.63
N GLY A 114 26.09 -14.45 18.55
CA GLY A 114 26.66 -15.74 18.93
C GLY A 114 27.98 -16.12 18.28
N ALA A 115 29.05 -15.37 18.56
CA ALA A 115 30.39 -15.94 18.58
C ALA A 115 30.97 -15.77 19.98
N GLU A 116 30.61 -16.69 20.88
CA GLU A 116 31.41 -16.99 22.06
C GLU A 116 32.83 -17.32 21.61
N GLN A 117 33.82 -16.68 22.22
CA GLN A 117 35.18 -17.20 22.39
C GLN A 117 35.82 -16.50 23.59
N SER A 118 35.96 -17.24 24.67
CA SER A 118 36.91 -17.01 25.77
C SER A 118 37.45 -18.38 26.17
N PRO A 119 38.55 -18.48 26.92
CA PRO A 119 39.80 -17.73 26.82
C PRO A 119 41.00 -18.71 26.73
N ASP A 120 42.22 -18.25 26.43
CA ASP A 120 43.40 -18.88 27.03
C ASP A 120 44.55 -17.90 27.22
N SER A 121 45.06 -17.93 28.44
CA SER A 121 46.22 -17.22 28.94
C SER A 121 47.41 -18.16 28.84
N SER A 122 48.50 -17.74 28.19
CA SER A 122 49.86 -18.25 28.45
C SER A 122 50.89 -17.21 28.04
#